data_AF-A0A8S9XZ83-F1
#
_entry.id   AF-A0A8S9XZ83-F1
#
_cell.length_a   1.000
_cell.length_b   1.000
_cell.length_c   1.000
_cell.angle_alpha   90.00
_cell.angle_beta   90.00
_cell.angle_gamma   90.00
#
_symmetry.space_group_name_H-M   'P 1'
#
loop_
_entity.id
_entity.type
_entity.pdbx_description
1 polymer ?
#
loop_
_entity_poly.entity_id
_entity_poly.type
_entity_poly.pdbx_seq_one_letter_code
_entity_poly.pdbx_strand_id
1 'polypeptide(L)'
;MSGLPRGYAFVTYKNEDSALKLREALDGKKLGLKRLSVQWAHNVDKDTLNLLRRDISIPALGVGTKDEPRDASRSSKIKAIESKLKMMSQLPEEDFQIAPKPSSSVAPSTVPISKKTLPSYKSSSKFSKTLPSNPRFRPYTRP
;
A
#
# COMPACT_ATOMS: atom_id res chain seq x y z
N MET A 1 -1.86 6.65 -7.62
CA MET A 1 -2.32 8.02 -7.29
C MET A 1 -2.00 8.35 -5.83
N SER A 2 -0.72 8.41 -5.47
CA SER A 2 -0.24 8.97 -4.20
C SER A 2 -0.01 10.47 -4.36
N GLY A 3 -0.35 11.28 -3.36
CA GLY A 3 -0.05 12.73 -3.36
C GLY A 3 -1.16 13.66 -2.85
N LEU A 4 -2.41 13.20 -2.75
CA LEU A 4 -3.47 14.04 -2.18
C LEU A 4 -3.44 13.98 -0.64
N PRO A 5 -3.52 15.14 0.05
CA PRO A 5 -3.53 15.17 1.51
C PRO A 5 -4.84 14.59 2.05
N ARG A 6 -4.76 13.95 3.23
CA ARG A 6 -5.91 13.27 3.86
C ARG A 6 -7.01 14.23 4.33
N GLY A 7 -6.70 15.51 4.53
CA GLY A 7 -7.67 16.54 4.91
C GLY A 7 -7.77 16.82 6.42
N TYR A 8 -6.79 16.36 7.21
CA TYR A 8 -6.63 16.73 8.62
C TYR A 8 -5.15 16.79 8.99
N ALA A 9 -4.84 17.45 10.11
CA ALA A 9 -3.52 17.50 10.71
C ALA A 9 -3.65 17.50 12.23
N PHE A 10 -2.58 17.12 12.93
CA PHE A 10 -2.44 17.26 14.37
C PHE A 10 -1.42 18.35 14.65
N VAL A 11 -1.75 19.26 15.56
CA VAL A 11 -0.87 20.36 15.97
C VAL A 11 -0.71 20.29 17.48
N THR A 12 0.54 20.25 17.93
CA THR A 12 0.87 20.23 19.37
C THR A 12 1.44 21.59 19.75
N TYR A 13 0.82 22.24 20.73
CA TYR A 13 1.31 23.50 21.29
C TYR A 13 2.14 23.25 22.55
N LYS A 14 3.04 24.19 22.84
CA LYS A 14 3.82 24.16 24.08
C LYS A 14 2.97 24.48 25.31
N ASN A 15 2.04 25.43 25.17
CA ASN A 15 1.20 25.93 26.27
C ASN A 15 -0.29 25.67 25.96
N GLU A 16 -1.07 25.31 26.97
CA GLU A 16 -2.51 25.06 26.82
C GLU A 16 -3.28 26.32 26.42
N ASP A 17 -2.98 27.47 27.03
CA ASP A 17 -3.62 28.75 26.70
C ASP A 17 -3.51 29.12 25.22
N SER A 18 -2.38 28.77 24.59
CA SER A 18 -2.18 29.02 23.16
C SER A 18 -3.05 28.12 22.29
N ALA A 19 -3.27 26.88 22.71
CA ALA A 19 -4.17 25.95 22.03
C ALA A 19 -5.63 26.38 22.15
N LEU A 20 -6.05 26.87 23.32
CA LEU A 20 -7.40 27.42 23.55
C LEU A 20 -7.67 28.63 22.66
N LYS A 21 -6.77 29.62 22.68
CA LYS A 21 -6.87 30.82 21.82
C LYS A 21 -6.95 30.45 20.34
N LEU A 22 -6.14 29.49 19.90
CA LEU A 22 -6.17 29.03 18.51
C LEU A 22 -7.50 28.36 18.15
N ARG A 23 -8.01 27.47 19.01
CA ARG A 23 -9.28 26.79 18.80
C ARG A 23 -10.40 27.81 18.62
N GLU A 24 -10.52 28.77 19.53
CA GLU A 24 -11.53 29.83 19.45
C GLU A 24 -11.36 30.70 18.21
N ALA A 25 -10.11 30.98 17.83
CA ALA A 25 -9.83 31.81 16.68
C ALA A 25 -10.03 31.10 15.33
N LEU A 26 -9.90 29.77 15.23
CA LEU A 26 -9.90 29.06 13.93
C LEU A 26 -11.09 28.12 13.72
N ASP A 27 -11.72 27.65 14.80
CA ASP A 27 -12.85 26.74 14.67
C ASP A 27 -14.02 27.42 13.92
N GLY A 28 -14.53 26.74 12.90
CA GLY A 28 -15.58 27.25 12.04
C GLY A 28 -15.16 28.34 11.04
N LYS A 29 -13.90 28.79 11.02
CA LYS A 29 -13.42 29.74 9.99
C LYS A 29 -13.31 29.08 8.62
N LYS A 30 -13.49 29.87 7.56
CA LYS A 30 -13.39 29.41 6.17
C LYS A 30 -11.94 29.51 5.69
N LEU A 31 -11.40 28.40 5.18
CA LEU A 31 -10.12 28.33 4.51
C LEU A 31 -10.35 27.92 3.05
N GLY A 32 -10.25 28.88 2.14
CA GLY A 32 -10.60 28.71 0.73
C GLY A 32 -12.08 28.38 0.56
N LEU A 33 -12.39 27.17 0.10
CA LEU A 33 -13.76 26.69 -0.14
C LEU A 33 -14.34 25.86 1.02
N LYS A 34 -13.53 25.49 2.02
CA LYS A 34 -13.93 24.61 3.13
C LYS A 34 -13.89 25.36 4.45
N ARG A 35 -14.66 24.89 5.44
CA ARG A 35 -14.58 25.39 6.83
C ARG A 35 -13.69 24.47 7.66
N LEU A 36 -12.90 25.07 8.52
CA LEU A 36 -12.07 24.36 9.48
C LEU A 36 -12.92 23.88 10.65
N SER A 37 -12.59 22.71 11.17
CA SER A 37 -13.13 22.16 12.40
C SER A 37 -11.94 21.83 13.29
N VAL A 38 -11.81 22.52 14.42
CA VAL A 38 -10.70 22.34 15.37
C VAL A 38 -11.25 21.66 16.61
N GLN A 39 -10.78 20.45 16.88
CA GLN A 39 -11.26 19.62 17.98
C GLN A 39 -10.09 19.11 18.80
N TRP A 40 -10.34 18.77 20.06
CA TRP A 40 -9.34 18.15 20.90
C TRP A 40 -8.95 16.78 20.35
N ALA A 41 -7.65 16.50 20.38
CA ALA A 41 -7.16 15.18 20.00
C ALA A 41 -7.64 14.15 21.03
N HIS A 42 -8.14 13.03 20.54
CA HIS A 42 -8.46 11.90 21.41
C HIS A 42 -7.16 11.15 21.66
N ASN A 43 -6.85 10.89 22.93
CA ASN A 43 -5.77 9.96 23.24
C ASN A 43 -6.26 8.55 22.94
N VAL A 44 -5.66 7.92 21.94
CA VAL A 44 -5.92 6.53 21.59
C VAL A 44 -4.69 5.78 22.04
N ASP A 45 -4.84 4.98 23.10
CA ASP A 45 -3.74 4.15 23.59
C ASP A 45 -3.23 3.28 22.45
N LYS A 46 -1.90 3.16 22.33
CA LYS A 46 -1.26 2.39 21.24
C LYS A 46 -1.81 0.96 21.15
N ASP A 47 -2.19 0.39 22.28
CA ASP A 47 -2.79 -0.94 22.39
C ASP A 47 -4.17 -0.99 21.71
N THR A 48 -5.01 0.03 21.91
CA THR A 48 -6.32 0.13 21.24
C THR A 48 -6.19 0.38 19.73
N LEU A 49 -5.16 1.10 19.28
CA LEU A 49 -4.89 1.29 17.85
C LEU A 49 -4.51 -0.05 17.20
N ASN A 50 -3.69 -0.85 17.87
CA ASN A 50 -3.32 -2.18 17.38
C ASN A 50 -4.54 -3.12 17.28
N LEU A 51 -5.47 -3.06 18.23
CA LEU A 51 -6.72 -3.84 18.17
C LEU A 51 -7.68 -3.36 17.06
N LEU A 52 -7.67 -2.06 16.74
CA LEU A 52 -8.51 -1.48 15.68
C LEU A 52 -7.95 -1.70 14.27
N ARG A 53 -6.66 -2.03 14.14
CA ARG A 53 -6.12 -2.60 12.91
C ARG A 53 -6.68 -4.02 12.79
N ARG A 54 -7.85 -4.14 12.18
CA ARG A 54 -8.35 -5.44 11.74
C ARG A 54 -7.28 -6.05 10.86
N ASP A 55 -6.81 -7.24 11.20
CA ASP A 55 -5.98 -8.04 10.32
C ASP A 55 -6.79 -8.32 9.05
N ILE A 56 -6.52 -7.53 8.01
CA ILE A 56 -7.12 -7.73 6.70
C ILE A 56 -6.39 -8.90 6.07
N SER A 57 -6.87 -10.11 6.31
CA SER A 57 -6.46 -11.28 5.54
C SER A 57 -6.97 -11.09 4.11
N ILE A 58 -6.11 -10.59 3.23
CA ILE A 58 -6.37 -10.50 1.79
C ILE A 58 -5.72 -11.74 1.16
N PRO A 59 -6.50 -12.74 0.69
CA PRO A 59 -5.96 -14.00 0.15
C PRO A 59 -4.99 -13.81 -1.03
N ALA A 60 -5.04 -12.67 -1.73
CA ALA A 60 -4.16 -12.33 -2.84
C ALA A 60 -2.79 -11.80 -2.41
N LEU A 61 -2.63 -11.33 -1.16
CA LEU A 61 -1.34 -10.99 -0.59
C LEU A 61 -0.80 -12.25 0.07
N GLY A 62 -0.10 -13.08 -0.70
CA GLY A 62 0.56 -14.30 -0.21
C GLY A 62 1.71 -14.02 0.76
N VAL A 63 1.42 -13.40 1.91
CA VAL A 63 2.32 -13.21 3.03
C VAL A 63 1.53 -13.63 4.26
N GLY A 64 1.69 -14.90 4.62
CA GLY A 64 1.02 -15.49 5.76
C GLY A 64 1.29 -14.72 7.04
N THR A 65 0.25 -14.66 7.87
CA THR A 65 0.36 -14.63 9.32
C THR A 65 1.44 -15.61 9.74
N LYS A 66 2.57 -15.09 10.19
CA LYS A 66 3.64 -15.91 10.71
C LYS A 66 4.43 -15.06 11.70
N ASP A 67 3.98 -15.10 12.95
CA ASP A 67 4.89 -15.15 14.08
C ASP A 67 5.79 -16.37 13.89
N GLU A 68 6.77 -16.25 13.00
CA GLU A 68 7.80 -17.26 12.86
C GLU A 68 8.80 -17.06 14.00
N PRO A 69 9.09 -18.11 14.78
CA PRO A 69 10.26 -18.06 15.63
C PRO A 69 11.48 -17.77 14.73
N ARG A 70 12.36 -16.87 15.17
CA ARG A 70 13.61 -16.49 14.44
C ARG A 70 14.43 -17.71 13.98
N ASP A 71 14.21 -18.87 14.61
CA ASP A 71 14.85 -20.15 14.33
C ASP A 71 14.38 -20.83 13.02
N ALA A 72 13.13 -20.61 12.60
CA ALA A 72 12.63 -21.09 11.30
C ALA A 72 13.33 -20.39 10.12
N SER A 73 13.68 -19.10 10.30
CA SER A 73 14.44 -18.33 9.30
C SER A 73 15.90 -18.79 9.19
N ARG A 74 16.56 -19.10 10.32
CA ARG A 74 17.96 -19.55 10.34
C ARG A 74 18.13 -20.96 9.76
N SER A 75 17.29 -21.90 10.19
CA SER A 75 17.29 -23.28 9.67
C SER A 75 16.95 -23.32 8.18
N SER A 76 15.97 -22.53 7.73
CA SER A 76 15.62 -22.42 6.31
C SER A 76 16.77 -21.88 5.46
N LYS A 77 17.49 -20.86 5.93
CA LYS A 77 18.68 -20.33 5.26
C LYS A 77 19.80 -21.37 5.14
N ILE A 78 20.05 -22.12 6.22
CA ILE A 78 21.06 -23.19 6.22
C ILE A 78 20.71 -24.24 5.16
N LYS A 79 19.46 -24.72 5.16
CA LYS A 79 18.97 -25.73 4.21
C LYS A 79 19.05 -25.27 2.75
N ALA A 80 18.78 -23.99 2.50
CA ALA A 80 18.90 -23.40 1.16
C ALA A 80 20.37 -23.41 0.67
N ILE A 81 21.32 -23.11 1.56
CA ILE A 81 22.75 -23.12 1.25
C ILE A 81 23.22 -24.56 0.97
N GLU A 82 22.89 -25.51 1.84
CA GLU A 82 23.27 -26.92 1.69
C GLU A 82 22.73 -27.52 0.39
N SER A 83 21.46 -27.25 0.06
CA SER A 83 20.86 -27.72 -1.18
C SER A 83 21.59 -27.15 -2.41
N LYS A 84 21.97 -25.87 -2.37
CA LYS A 84 22.70 -25.23 -3.47
C LYS A 84 24.09 -25.86 -3.64
N LEU A 85 24.83 -26.06 -2.55
CA LEU A 85 26.15 -26.70 -2.59
C LEU A 85 26.06 -28.12 -3.15
N LYS A 86 25.05 -28.89 -2.73
CA LYS A 86 24.82 -30.25 -3.24
C LYS A 86 24.52 -30.28 -4.74
N MET A 87 23.74 -29.31 -5.24
CA MET A 87 23.50 -29.18 -6.67
C MET A 87 24.78 -28.82 -7.42
N MET A 88 25.60 -27.92 -6.87
CA MET A 88 26.89 -27.55 -7.48
C MET A 88 27.88 -28.71 -7.51
N SER A 89 27.92 -29.57 -6.47
CA SER A 89 28.82 -30.73 -6.45
C SER A 89 28.39 -31.88 -7.39
N GLN A 90 27.12 -31.93 -7.77
CA GLN A 90 26.57 -32.96 -8.64
C GLN A 90 26.57 -32.57 -10.12
N LEU A 91 26.93 -31.32 -10.44
CA LEU A 91 27.12 -30.87 -11.80
C LEU A 91 28.58 -31.15 -12.22
N PRO A 92 28.82 -31.86 -13.34
CA PRO A 92 30.16 -31.94 -13.92
C PRO A 92 30.58 -30.55 -14.43
N GLU A 93 31.86 -30.19 -14.24
CA GLU A 93 32.46 -28.90 -14.63
C GLU A 93 32.38 -28.60 -16.16
N GLU A 94 31.96 -29.58 -16.95
CA GLU A 94 32.06 -29.60 -18.42
C GLU A 94 30.92 -28.90 -19.19
N ASP A 95 30.04 -28.13 -18.54
CA ASP A 95 28.93 -27.43 -19.21
C ASP A 95 28.94 -25.90 -19.07
N PHE A 96 30.01 -25.28 -18.56
CA PHE A 96 30.20 -23.82 -18.64
C PHE A 96 30.83 -23.40 -19.98
N GLN A 97 30.21 -23.79 -21.09
CA GLN A 97 30.55 -23.25 -22.40
C GLN A 97 30.05 -21.82 -22.51
N ILE A 98 30.91 -20.86 -22.19
CA ILE A 98 30.72 -19.45 -22.55
C ILE A 98 30.83 -19.39 -24.07
N ALA A 99 29.70 -19.35 -24.77
CA ALA A 99 29.67 -19.16 -26.22
C ALA A 99 30.52 -17.92 -26.57
N PRO A 100 31.51 -18.01 -27.47
CA PRO A 100 32.22 -16.84 -27.95
C PRO A 100 31.23 -15.96 -28.69
N LYS A 101 31.13 -14.69 -28.27
CA LYS A 101 30.31 -13.65 -28.91
C LYS A 101 30.48 -13.68 -30.43
N PRO A 102 29.40 -13.75 -31.23
CA PRO A 102 29.51 -13.41 -32.64
C PRO A 102 29.72 -11.89 -32.78
N SER A 103 30.81 -11.60 -33.47
CA SER A 103 31.31 -10.30 -33.89
C SER A 103 30.28 -9.49 -34.71
N SER A 104 30.52 -8.19 -34.75
CA SER A 104 29.76 -7.11 -35.38
C SER A 104 29.38 -7.32 -36.85
N SER A 105 28.30 -6.62 -37.25
CA SER A 105 27.70 -6.48 -38.60
C SER A 105 27.00 -7.77 -39.06
N VAL A 106 25.67 -7.82 -39.22
CA VAL A 106 24.85 -7.12 -40.22
C VAL A 106 23.38 -7.10 -39.74
N ALA A 107 22.59 -6.07 -40.08
CA ALA A 107 21.12 -6.13 -40.12
C ALA A 107 20.67 -5.65 -41.51
N PRO A 108 19.48 -6.02 -42.05
CA PRO A 108 18.34 -6.69 -41.40
C PRO A 108 17.76 -7.88 -42.21
N SER A 109 17.05 -8.81 -41.57
CA SER A 109 16.09 -9.70 -42.27
C SER A 109 14.70 -9.54 -41.67
N THR A 110 13.79 -9.02 -42.50
CA THR A 110 12.36 -8.86 -42.25
C THR A 110 11.69 -10.22 -42.05
N VAL A 111 11.12 -10.44 -40.85
CA VAL A 111 10.13 -11.50 -40.61
C VAL A 111 8.74 -10.86 -40.47
N PRO A 112 7.73 -11.29 -41.26
CA PRO A 112 6.38 -10.76 -41.14
C PRO A 112 5.68 -11.43 -39.94
N ILE A 113 5.30 -10.65 -38.93
CA ILE A 113 4.44 -11.14 -37.85
C ILE A 113 3.09 -10.43 -37.86
N SER A 114 2.08 -11.29 -37.86
CA SER A 114 0.67 -11.07 -38.13
C SER A 114 0.01 -10.07 -37.16
N LYS A 115 -0.84 -9.20 -37.70
CA LYS A 115 -1.66 -8.24 -36.94
C LYS A 115 -2.67 -9.01 -36.08
N LYS A 116 -2.39 -9.17 -34.78
CA LYS A 116 -3.41 -9.56 -33.80
C LYS A 116 -4.15 -8.31 -33.34
N THR A 117 -5.37 -8.14 -33.81
CA THR A 117 -6.31 -7.10 -33.38
C THR A 117 -6.66 -7.29 -31.90
N LEU A 118 -6.49 -6.24 -31.10
CA LEU A 118 -6.93 -6.17 -29.70
C LEU A 118 -8.47 -6.14 -29.63
N PRO A 119 -9.10 -6.84 -28.67
CA PRO A 119 -10.55 -6.74 -28.50
C PRO A 119 -10.93 -5.35 -27.96
N SER A 120 -11.84 -4.69 -28.68
CA SER A 120 -12.51 -3.45 -28.30
C SER A 120 -13.25 -3.64 -26.97
N TYR A 121 -12.81 -2.98 -25.90
CA TYR A 121 -13.57 -2.93 -24.65
C TYR A 121 -14.82 -2.06 -24.87
N LYS A 122 -16.00 -2.66 -24.81
CA LYS A 122 -17.27 -1.92 -24.77
C LYS A 122 -17.38 -1.28 -23.39
N SER A 123 -17.36 0.06 -23.35
CA SER A 123 -17.68 0.84 -22.15
C SER A 123 -19.15 0.62 -21.78
N SER A 124 -19.40 -0.08 -20.67
CA SER A 124 -20.74 -0.20 -20.08
C SER A 124 -20.95 0.92 -19.05
N SER A 125 -21.44 2.06 -19.52
CA SER A 125 -21.91 3.13 -18.65
C SER A 125 -23.24 2.74 -17.99
N LYS A 126 -23.20 2.03 -16.86
CA LYS A 126 -24.35 1.87 -15.96
C LYS A 126 -23.90 1.91 -14.51
N PHE A 127 -23.87 3.11 -13.93
CA PHE A 127 -23.94 3.26 -12.48
C PHE A 127 -24.83 4.45 -12.11
N SER A 128 -26.13 4.20 -12.08
CA SER A 128 -27.08 5.02 -11.34
C SER A 128 -27.50 4.20 -10.13
N LYS A 129 -26.85 4.43 -9.00
CA LYS A 129 -27.37 4.06 -7.68
C LYS A 129 -27.48 5.35 -6.88
N THR A 130 -28.66 5.95 -6.89
CA THR A 130 -29.08 6.92 -5.89
C THR A 130 -28.99 6.24 -4.52
N LEU A 131 -28.12 6.72 -3.64
CA LEU A 131 -28.13 6.33 -2.23
C LEU A 131 -29.31 7.03 -1.54
N PRO A 132 -30.06 6.34 -0.67
CA PRO A 132 -31.11 6.99 0.10
C PRO A 132 -30.51 8.01 1.07
N SER A 133 -31.21 9.13 1.27
CA SER A 133 -30.88 10.15 2.26
C SER A 133 -30.72 9.50 3.64
N ASN A 134 -29.52 9.58 4.21
CA ASN A 134 -29.21 9.04 5.52
C ASN A 134 -29.85 9.93 6.62
N PRO A 135 -30.80 9.44 7.44
CA PRO A 135 -31.45 10.25 8.47
C PRO A 135 -30.63 10.36 9.77
N ARG A 136 -29.34 10.03 9.77
CA ARG A 136 -28.48 10.08 10.96
C ARG A 136 -27.77 11.42 11.18
N PHE A 137 -28.43 12.54 10.91
CA PHE A 137 -28.02 13.80 11.52
C PHE A 137 -28.80 13.96 12.84
N ARG A 138 -28.32 13.31 13.89
CA ARG A 138 -28.76 13.63 15.26
C ARG A 138 -27.77 14.66 15.82
N PRO A 139 -28.18 15.91 16.07
CA PRO A 139 -27.37 16.80 16.89
C PRO A 139 -27.27 16.21 18.29
N TYR A 140 -26.07 16.12 18.84
CA TYR A 140 -25.86 15.66 20.20
C TYR A 140 -26.47 16.68 21.17
N THR A 141 -27.55 16.31 21.85
CA THR A 141 -27.98 16.97 23.08
C THR A 141 -27.02 16.56 24.20
N ARG A 142 -26.45 17.57 24.88
CA ARG A 142 -25.58 17.42 26.05
C ARG A 142 -26.45 17.10 27.29
N PRO A 143 -25.99 16.27 28.24
CA PRO A 143 -26.70 15.97 29.48
C PRO A 143 -26.89 17.20 30.37
#